data_AF-A0A2D2D5J2-F1
#
_entry.id   AF-A0A2D2D5J2-F1
#
_cell.length_a   1.000
_cell.length_b   1.000
_cell.length_c   1.000
_cell.angle_alpha   90.00
_cell.angle_beta   90.00
_cell.angle_gamma   90.00
#
_symmetry.space_group_name_H-M   'P 1'
#
loop_
_entity.id
_entity.type
_entity.pdbx_description
1 polymer ?
#
loop_
_entity_poly.entity_id
_entity_poly.type
_entity_poly.pdbx_seq_one_letter_code
_entity_poly.pdbx_strand_id
1 'polypeptide(L)'
;MAWLILFLGGMFEVGWLITMKYTDGFTRLAPSAATLALMGASVGCLGIAVKTIPMGTAYAVWTGTSIAGAAVVGICVFGESTTPLRLVSIALILAGVVGLRVQPNHAGDPSPRAGETRQK
;
A
#
# COMPACT_ATOMS: atom_id res chain seq x y z
N MET A 1 12.30 -14.35 0.14
CA MET A 1 12.49 -13.41 -0.99
C MET A 1 11.31 -12.45 -1.17
N ALA A 2 10.05 -12.91 -1.23
CA ALA A 2 8.87 -12.06 -1.43
C ALA A 2 8.68 -10.89 -0.43
N TRP A 3 9.06 -11.09 0.84
CA TRP A 3 9.05 -10.03 1.87
C TRP A 3 9.97 -8.86 1.55
N LEU A 4 11.16 -9.14 1.02
CA LEU A 4 12.13 -8.11 0.61
C LEU A 4 11.61 -7.33 -0.60
N ILE A 5 10.94 -8.02 -1.53
CA ILE A 5 10.30 -7.43 -2.72
C ILE A 5 9.12 -6.53 -2.31
N LEU A 6 8.32 -6.91 -1.29
CA LEU A 6 7.27 -6.05 -0.74
C LEU A 6 7.83 -4.78 -0.11
N PHE A 7 8.90 -4.92 0.67
CA PHE A 7 9.55 -3.79 1.31
C PHE A 7 10.13 -2.83 0.26
N LEU A 8 10.86 -3.37 -0.73
CA LEU A 8 11.36 -2.59 -1.86
C LEU A 8 10.21 -1.94 -2.64
N GLY A 9 9.13 -2.67 -2.92
CA GLY A 9 7.94 -2.16 -3.59
C GLY A 9 7.32 -0.97 -2.85
N GLY A 10 7.22 -1.06 -1.53
CA GLY A 10 6.78 0.06 -0.68
C GLY A 10 7.73 1.26 -0.72
N MET A 11 9.05 1.05 -0.80
CA MET A 11 10.00 2.16 -0.96
C MET A 11 9.91 2.82 -2.35
N PHE A 12 9.72 2.02 -3.40
CA PHE A 12 9.44 2.51 -4.75
C PHE A 12 8.14 3.33 -4.78
N GLU A 13 7.14 2.93 -4.00
CA GLU A 13 5.89 3.66 -3.82
C GLU A 13 6.16 5.10 -3.34
N VAL A 14 6.99 5.23 -2.31
CA VAL A 14 7.35 6.53 -1.75
C VAL A 14 8.12 7.37 -2.77
N GLY A 15 9.01 6.74 -3.55
CA GLY A 15 9.77 7.40 -4.62
C GLY A 15 8.89 7.99 -5.71
N TRP A 16 7.86 7.29 -6.19
CA TRP A 16 6.96 7.87 -7.20
C TRP A 16 6.05 8.94 -6.61
N LEU A 17 5.59 8.79 -5.35
CA LEU A 17 4.82 9.83 -4.66
C LEU A 17 5.57 11.16 -4.59
N ILE A 18 6.89 11.11 -4.32
CA ILE A 18 7.76 12.29 -4.36
C ILE A 18 7.85 12.83 -5.78
N THR A 19 8.20 11.96 -6.72
CA THR A 19 8.44 12.35 -8.13
C THR A 19 7.19 12.98 -8.73
N MET A 20 6.01 12.48 -8.37
CA MET A 20 4.72 13.02 -8.77
C MET A 20 4.51 14.45 -8.27
N LYS A 21 4.95 14.80 -7.04
CA LYS A 21 4.94 16.20 -6.58
C LYS A 21 5.86 17.11 -7.41
N TYR A 22 6.92 16.57 -7.99
CA TYR A 22 7.84 17.30 -8.89
C TYR A 22 7.40 17.33 -10.36
N THR A 23 6.29 16.68 -10.73
CA THR A 23 5.81 16.70 -12.12
C THR A 23 5.19 18.03 -12.55
N ASP A 24 4.98 19.00 -11.64
CA ASP A 24 4.32 20.30 -11.93
C ASP A 24 3.01 20.08 -12.72
N GLY A 25 2.19 19.11 -12.31
CA GLY A 25 0.96 18.75 -13.02
C GLY A 25 1.17 17.99 -14.34
N PHE A 26 2.16 17.10 -14.40
CA PHE A 26 2.59 16.34 -15.59
C PHE A 26 3.25 17.15 -16.72
N THR A 27 3.57 18.42 -16.49
CA THR A 27 4.11 19.33 -17.51
C THR A 27 5.56 18.98 -17.89
N ARG A 28 6.31 18.28 -17.03
CA ARG A 28 7.68 17.82 -17.31
C ARG A 28 7.73 16.33 -17.65
N LEU A 29 8.13 15.99 -18.88
CA LEU A 29 8.20 14.61 -19.40
C LEU A 29 9.13 13.68 -18.60
N ALA A 30 10.29 14.18 -18.14
CA ALA A 30 11.26 13.37 -17.40
C ALA A 30 10.74 12.84 -16.05
N PRO A 31 10.21 13.68 -15.12
CA PRO A 31 9.63 13.19 -13.88
C PRO A 31 8.33 12.40 -14.11
N SER A 32 7.54 12.70 -15.14
CA SER A 32 6.35 11.92 -15.50
C SER A 32 6.69 10.49 -15.90
N ALA A 33 7.73 10.30 -16.72
CA ALA A 33 8.22 8.98 -17.11
C ALA A 33 8.78 8.19 -15.92
N ALA A 34 9.55 8.86 -15.05
CA ALA A 34 10.07 8.26 -13.82
C ALA A 34 8.93 7.81 -12.88
N THR A 35 7.88 8.63 -12.75
CA THR A 35 6.68 8.29 -11.97
C THR A 35 6.02 7.03 -12.50
N LEU A 36 5.82 6.94 -13.81
CA LEU A 36 5.20 5.77 -14.45
C LEU A 36 6.05 4.49 -14.27
N ALA A 37 7.37 4.61 -14.41
CA ALA A 37 8.29 3.49 -14.25
C ALA A 37 8.31 2.98 -12.80
N LEU A 38 8.37 3.89 -11.83
CA LEU A 38 8.34 3.55 -10.40
C LEU A 38 7.00 2.95 -9.98
N MET A 39 5.89 3.47 -10.51
CA MET A 39 4.55 2.95 -10.28
C MET A 39 4.38 1.54 -10.84
N GLY A 40 4.86 1.29 -12.07
CA GLY A 40 4.91 -0.05 -12.65
C GLY A 40 5.76 -1.03 -11.83
N ALA A 41 6.92 -0.57 -11.34
CA ALA A 41 7.80 -1.37 -10.50
C ALA A 41 7.17 -1.72 -9.13
N SER A 42 6.51 -0.75 -8.48
CA SER A 42 5.82 -0.95 -7.18
C SER A 42 4.68 -1.97 -7.31
N VAL A 43 3.79 -1.77 -8.29
CA VAL A 43 2.66 -2.66 -8.54
C VAL A 43 3.12 -4.04 -9.00
N GLY A 44 4.19 -4.11 -9.82
CA GLY A 44 4.81 -5.37 -10.23
C GLY A 44 5.38 -6.15 -9.04
N CYS A 45 6.08 -5.49 -8.12
CA CYS A 45 6.60 -6.08 -6.89
C CYS A 45 5.48 -6.62 -6.00
N LEU A 46 4.40 -5.84 -5.82
CA LEU A 46 3.22 -6.29 -5.10
C LEU A 46 2.61 -7.52 -5.78
N GLY A 47 2.39 -7.48 -7.09
CA GLY A 47 1.85 -8.57 -7.90
C GLY A 47 2.62 -9.89 -7.77
N ILE A 48 3.95 -9.81 -7.67
CA ILE A 48 4.81 -10.99 -7.44
C ILE A 48 4.66 -11.49 -5.99
N ALA A 49 4.59 -10.58 -5.01
CA ALA A 49 4.48 -10.96 -3.62
C ALA A 49 3.13 -11.60 -3.28
N VAL A 50 2.02 -11.16 -3.88
CA VAL A 50 0.70 -11.77 -3.66
C VAL A 50 0.61 -13.21 -4.17
N LYS A 51 1.51 -13.64 -5.07
CA LYS A 51 1.59 -15.05 -5.50
C LYS A 51 2.11 -15.98 -4.40
N THR A 52 2.77 -15.44 -3.38
CA THR A 52 3.42 -16.23 -2.31
C THR A 52 2.90 -15.89 -0.92
N ILE A 53 2.37 -14.68 -0.72
CA ILE A 53 1.87 -14.19 0.57
C ILE A 53 0.36 -13.91 0.41
N PRO A 54 -0.47 -14.25 1.42
CA PRO A 54 -1.89 -13.93 1.40
C PRO A 54 -2.14 -12.46 1.04
N MET A 55 -3.10 -12.19 0.16
CA MET A 55 -3.36 -10.84 -0.34
C MET A 55 -3.62 -9.83 0.77
N GLY A 56 -4.36 -10.26 1.80
CA GLY A 56 -4.48 -9.56 3.08
C GLY A 56 -3.11 -9.13 3.54
N THR A 57 -2.24 -10.08 3.93
CA THR A 57 -0.87 -9.91 4.47
C THR A 57 0.15 -9.20 3.56
N ALA A 58 -0.05 -9.18 2.24
CA ALA A 58 0.75 -8.37 1.34
C ALA A 58 0.37 -6.88 1.41
N TYR A 59 -0.94 -6.55 1.38
CA TYR A 59 -1.43 -5.17 1.25
C TYR A 59 -1.00 -4.20 2.36
N ALA A 60 -1.48 -4.30 3.60
CA ALA A 60 -0.89 -3.54 4.70
C ALA A 60 0.62 -3.64 4.98
N VAL A 61 1.39 -4.64 4.52
CA VAL A 61 2.86 -4.53 4.62
C VAL A 61 3.33 -3.47 3.62
N TRP A 62 2.83 -3.57 2.39
CA TRP A 62 3.04 -2.57 1.35
C TRP A 62 2.54 -1.19 1.79
N THR A 63 1.27 -1.05 2.17
CA THR A 63 0.66 0.21 2.65
C THR A 63 1.36 0.75 3.91
N GLY A 64 1.70 -0.10 4.88
CA GLY A 64 2.39 0.32 6.11
C GLY A 64 3.78 0.88 5.81
N THR A 65 4.53 0.23 4.92
CA THR A 65 5.85 0.71 4.47
C THR A 65 5.72 2.03 3.72
N SER A 66 4.71 2.16 2.85
CA SER A 66 4.46 3.40 2.10
C SER A 66 4.05 4.57 3.00
N ILE A 67 3.21 4.34 4.01
CA ILE A 67 2.81 5.40 4.98
C ILE A 67 4.02 5.85 5.79
N ALA A 68 4.82 4.91 6.31
CA ALA A 68 6.02 5.24 7.08
C ALA A 68 7.02 6.05 6.23
N GLY A 69 7.30 5.59 5.00
CA GLY A 69 8.21 6.30 4.11
C GLY A 69 7.68 7.66 3.66
N ALA A 70 6.39 7.78 3.35
CA ALA A 70 5.76 9.05 3.00
C ALA A 70 5.80 10.06 4.16
N ALA A 71 5.61 9.60 5.40
CA ALA A 71 5.74 10.45 6.59
C ALA A 71 7.17 10.97 6.77
N VAL A 72 8.17 10.07 6.70
CA VAL A 72 9.59 10.45 6.80
C VAL A 72 9.97 11.45 5.72
N VAL A 73 9.57 11.20 4.48
CA VAL A 73 9.85 12.07 3.34
C VAL A 73 9.10 13.40 3.44
N GLY A 74 7.84 13.39 3.87
CA GLY A 74 7.06 14.60 4.11
C GLY A 74 7.77 15.55 5.08
N ILE A 75 8.36 14.99 6.13
CA ILE A 75 9.10 15.74 7.15
C ILE A 75 10.47 16.19 6.61
N CYS A 76 11.27 15.26 6.05
CA CYS A 76 12.65 15.53 5.66
C CYS A 76 12.79 16.32 4.35
N VAL A 77 11.95 16.05 3.35
CA VAL A 77 12.06 16.62 2.00
C VAL A 77 11.14 17.82 1.82
N PHE A 78 9.90 17.72 2.29
CA PHE A 78 8.91 18.79 2.13
C PHE A 78 8.86 19.77 3.31
N GLY A 79 9.62 19.51 4.38
CA GLY A 79 9.66 20.37 5.57
C GLY A 79 8.29 20.54 6.22
N GLU A 80 7.37 19.59 6.01
CA GLU A 80 6.02 19.72 6.53
C GLU A 80 6.05 19.70 8.06
N SER A 81 5.25 20.58 8.68
CA SER A 81 5.24 20.74 10.13
C SER A 81 4.96 19.41 10.84
N THR A 82 5.90 18.99 11.68
CA THR A 82 5.75 17.89 12.64
C THR A 82 4.92 18.34 13.84
N THR A 83 3.69 18.80 13.57
CA THR A 83 2.75 19.09 14.64
C THR A 83 2.40 17.77 15.34
N PRO A 84 2.33 17.74 16.68
CA PRO A 84 1.98 16.53 17.43
C PRO A 84 0.66 15.90 16.93
N LEU A 85 -0.30 16.74 16.56
CA LEU A 85 -1.60 16.32 16.02
C LEU A 85 -1.46 15.55 14.69
N ARG A 86 -0.54 15.94 13.81
CA ARG A 86 -0.30 15.28 12.53
C ARG A 86 0.29 13.89 12.72
N LEU A 87 1.26 13.77 13.62
CA LEU A 87 1.85 12.49 14.01
C LEU A 87 0.81 11.55 14.62
N VAL A 88 -0.07 12.07 15.48
CA VAL A 88 -1.19 11.31 16.04
C VAL A 88 -2.16 10.85 14.95
N SER A 89 -2.51 11.71 13.97
CA SER A 89 -3.37 11.31 12.85
C SER A 89 -2.74 10.22 11.98
N ILE A 90 -1.44 10.32 11.68
CA ILE A 90 -0.70 9.28 10.94
C ILE A 90 -0.69 7.97 11.73
N ALA A 91 -0.44 8.03 13.05
CA ALA A 91 -0.49 6.87 13.92
C ALA A 91 -1.89 6.24 13.99
N LEU A 92 -2.96 7.05 13.97
CA LEU A 92 -4.35 6.58 13.90
C LEU A 92 -4.69 5.89 12.58
N ILE A 93 -4.21 6.43 11.45
CA ILE A 93 -4.35 5.78 10.14
C ILE A 93 -3.63 4.43 10.15
N LEU A 94 -2.38 4.40 10.63
CA LEU A 94 -1.62 3.16 10.78
C LEU A 94 -2.33 2.16 11.69
N ALA A 95 -2.87 2.61 12.83
CA ALA A 95 -3.63 1.78 13.75
C ALA A 95 -4.91 1.21 13.11
N GLY A 96 -5.64 2.00 12.31
CA GLY A 96 -6.81 1.54 11.56
C GLY A 96 -6.46 0.49 10.51
N VAL A 97 -5.35 0.69 9.78
CA VAL A 97 -4.83 -0.27 8.79
C VAL A 97 -4.40 -1.58 9.46
N VAL A 98 -3.75 -1.51 10.62
CA VAL A 98 -3.38 -2.70 11.41
C VAL A 98 -4.62 -3.37 12.00
N GLY A 99 -5.61 -2.62 12.48
CA GLY A 99 -6.88 -3.16 12.97
C GLY A 99 -7.62 -3.97 11.90
N LEU A 100 -7.68 -3.44 10.68
CA LEU A 100 -8.22 -4.16 9.50
C LEU A 100 -7.41 -5.42 9.15
N ARG A 101 -6.11 -5.45 9.45
CA ARG A 101 -5.27 -6.65 9.26
C ARG A 101 -5.47 -7.72 10.31
N VAL A 102 -5.71 -7.30 11.56
CA VAL A 102 -5.82 -8.20 12.70
C VAL A 102 -7.20 -8.84 12.75
N GLN A 103 -8.22 -8.23 12.12
CA GLN A 103 -9.52 -8.85 11.99
C GLN A 103 -9.36 -10.21 11.30
N PRO A 104 -9.64 -11.33 11.99
CA PRO A 104 -9.74 -12.62 11.34
C PRO A 104 -10.80 -12.43 10.27
N ASN A 105 -10.48 -12.80 9.03
CA ASN A 105 -11.42 -12.78 7.94
C ASN A 105 -12.51 -13.83 8.26
N HIS A 106 -13.47 -13.49 9.13
CA HIS A 106 -14.74 -14.15 9.21
C HIS A 106 -15.52 -13.62 8.01
N ALA A 107 -15.08 -14.04 6.82
CA ALA A 107 -16.03 -14.24 5.75
C ALA A 107 -17.05 -15.19 6.36
N GLY A 108 -18.14 -14.61 6.86
CA GLY A 108 -19.34 -15.37 7.11
C GLY A 108 -19.61 -16.10 5.81
N ASP A 109 -19.52 -17.42 5.85
CA ASP A 109 -20.28 -18.25 4.96
C ASP A 109 -21.65 -18.44 5.61
N PRO A 110 -22.67 -17.68 5.22
CA PRO A 110 -24.03 -18.15 5.34
C PRO A 110 -24.52 -18.55 3.96
N SER A 111 -24.15 -19.72 3.45
CA SER A 111 -25.12 -20.51 2.67
C SER A 111 -24.79 -22.01 2.62
N PRO A 112 -25.39 -22.83 3.51
CA PRO A 112 -25.95 -24.08 3.04
C PRO A 112 -27.08 -23.71 2.08
N ARG A 113 -26.83 -23.73 0.77
CA ARG A 113 -27.92 -23.78 -0.21
C ARG A 113 -28.68 -25.09 0.02
N ALA A 114 -29.70 -25.01 0.87
CA ALA A 114 -30.74 -26.00 0.96
C ALA A 114 -31.41 -26.11 -0.42
N GLY A 115 -31.34 -27.31 -1.01
CA GLY A 115 -32.26 -27.76 -2.05
C GLY A 115 -31.95 -27.33 -3.47
N GLU A 116 -31.06 -28.07 -4.15
CA GLU A 116 -31.32 -28.43 -5.54
C GLU A 116 -31.36 -29.95 -5.67
N THR A 117 -32.54 -30.47 -5.33
CA THR A 117 -33.04 -31.79 -5.72
C THR A 117 -33.10 -31.86 -7.25
N ARG A 118 -32.11 -32.49 -7.89
CA ARG A 118 -32.34 -33.31 -9.10
C ARG A 118 -31.06 -34.05 -9.54
N GLN A 119 -30.83 -35.23 -8.97
CA GLN A 119 -30.18 -36.28 -9.76
C GLN A 119 -30.65 -37.67 -9.32
N LYS A 120 -31.41 -38.26 -10.24
CA LYS A 120 -31.72 -39.68 -10.48
C LYS A 120 -32.61 -40.40 -9.46
#